data_AF-A0A3M1HHV3-F1
#
_entry.id   AF-A0A3M1HHV3-F1
#
_cell.length_a   1.000
_cell.length_b   1.000
_cell.length_c   1.000
_cell.angle_alpha   90.00
_cell.angle_beta   90.00
_cell.angle_gamma   90.00
#
_symmetry.space_group_name_H-M   'P 1'
#
loop_
_entity.id
_entity.type
_entity.pdbx_description
1 polymer ?
#
loop_
_entity_poly.entity_id
_entity_poly.type
_entity_poly.pdbx_seq_one_letter_code
_entity_poly.pdbx_strand_id
1 'polypeptide(L)'
;MAVSEDWNALIGALETLCEEEEQALAALDGARLLKLADRHAEIGRRLAACAMETPPSPEAQARLTKLHIRHEALAQRIRAHQDAARIVLQALGVEDMPAYGPRGRR
;
A
#
# COMPACT_ATOMS: atom_id res chain seq x y z
N MET A 1 -13.33 -7.55 25.84
CA MET A 1 -13.97 -8.31 24.76
C MET A 1 -13.26 -7.94 23.48
N ALA A 2 -12.38 -8.82 22.97
CA ALA A 2 -11.72 -8.59 21.69
C ALA A 2 -12.80 -8.74 20.60
N VAL A 3 -12.95 -7.70 19.77
CA VAL A 3 -13.80 -7.77 18.58
C VAL A 3 -13.09 -8.75 17.64
N SER A 4 -13.65 -9.95 17.46
CA SER A 4 -13.22 -10.85 16.39
C SER A 4 -13.50 -10.13 15.08
N GLU A 5 -12.48 -9.47 14.54
CA GLU A 5 -12.59 -8.79 13.26
C GLU A 5 -12.61 -9.84 12.16
N ASP A 6 -13.75 -9.91 11.46
CA ASP A 6 -13.96 -10.84 10.36
C ASP A 6 -12.96 -10.53 9.23
N TRP A 7 -12.25 -11.57 8.79
CA TRP A 7 -11.40 -11.57 7.60
C TRP A 7 -12.05 -10.82 6.42
N ASN A 8 -13.35 -11.01 6.22
CA ASN A 8 -14.08 -10.36 5.13
C ASN A 8 -14.11 -8.84 5.24
N ALA A 9 -14.25 -8.31 6.46
CA ALA A 9 -14.28 -6.87 6.70
C ALA A 9 -12.89 -6.25 6.45
N LEU A 10 -11.83 -6.92 6.92
CA LEU A 10 -10.46 -6.46 6.71
C LEU A 10 -10.04 -6.53 5.24
N ILE A 11 -10.40 -7.60 4.54
CA ILE A 11 -10.16 -7.73 3.09
C ILE A 11 -10.93 -6.68 2.31
N GLY A 12 -12.22 -6.45 2.64
CA GLY A 12 -13.02 -5.41 2.00
C GLY A 12 -12.43 -4.01 2.21
N ALA A 13 -11.94 -3.72 3.40
CA ALA A 13 -11.27 -2.44 3.68
C ALA A 13 -9.96 -2.28 2.88
N LEU A 14 -9.18 -3.36 2.69
CA LEU A 14 -8.01 -3.33 1.80
C LEU A 14 -8.39 -3.10 0.33
N GLU A 15 -9.49 -3.71 -0.14
CA GLU A 15 -9.98 -3.51 -1.51
C GLU A 15 -10.31 -2.04 -1.77
N THR A 16 -11.00 -1.38 -0.83
CA THR A 16 -11.28 0.06 -0.88
C THR A 16 -10.00 0.90 -0.85
N LEU A 17 -9.02 0.54 -0.01
CA LEU A 17 -7.75 1.28 0.03
C LEU A 17 -6.99 1.20 -1.30
N CYS A 18 -6.97 0.04 -1.96
CA CYS A 18 -6.35 -0.08 -3.29
C CYS A 18 -7.07 0.78 -4.34
N GLU A 19 -8.39 0.91 -4.28
CA GLU A 19 -9.14 1.83 -5.16
C GLU A 19 -8.81 3.30 -4.88
N GLU A 20 -8.75 3.68 -3.61
CA GLU A 20 -8.34 5.04 -3.21
C GLU A 20 -6.88 5.33 -3.64
N GLU A 21 -6.00 4.34 -3.59
CA GLU A 21 -4.60 4.44 -4.02
C GLU A 21 -4.48 4.61 -5.53
N GLU A 22 -5.28 3.86 -6.31
CA GLU A 22 -5.38 4.04 -7.76
C GLU A 22 -5.81 5.46 -8.15
N GLN A 23 -6.81 6.00 -7.44
CA GLN A 23 -7.28 7.37 -7.66
C GLN A 23 -6.21 8.40 -7.29
N ALA A 24 -5.55 8.23 -6.14
CA ALA A 24 -4.49 9.12 -5.69
C ALA A 24 -3.28 9.09 -6.63
N LEU A 25 -2.91 7.91 -7.14
CA LEU A 25 -1.88 7.74 -8.18
C LEU A 25 -2.27 8.45 -9.47
N ALA A 26 -3.52 8.29 -9.94
CA ALA A 26 -4.00 8.96 -11.15
C ALA A 26 -4.00 10.49 -11.01
N ALA A 27 -4.26 11.00 -9.80
CA ALA A 27 -4.21 12.43 -9.48
C ALA A 27 -2.79 12.96 -9.17
N LEU A 28 -1.78 12.08 -9.10
CA LEU A 28 -0.43 12.40 -8.61
C LEU A 28 -0.44 13.06 -7.21
N ASP A 29 -1.41 12.69 -6.37
CA ASP A 29 -1.58 13.25 -5.03
C ASP A 29 -0.72 12.49 -4.01
N GLY A 30 0.55 12.92 -3.90
CA GLY A 30 1.51 12.33 -2.97
C GLY A 30 1.11 12.40 -1.50
N ALA A 31 0.39 13.46 -1.08
CA ALA A 31 -0.04 13.60 0.30
C ALA A 31 -1.14 12.59 0.65
N ARG A 32 -2.06 12.33 -0.28
CA ARG A 32 -3.08 11.29 -0.12
C ARG A 32 -2.46 9.90 -0.14
N LEU A 33 -1.47 9.64 -1.01
CA LEU A 33 -0.74 8.36 -1.03
C LEU A 33 -0.05 8.04 0.30
N LEU A 34 0.57 9.04 0.95
CA LEU A 34 1.18 8.85 2.27
C LEU A 34 0.15 8.47 3.34
N LYS A 35 -1.01 9.12 3.37
CA LYS A 35 -2.10 8.78 4.30
C LYS A 35 -2.65 7.37 4.06
N LEU A 36 -2.72 6.94 2.79
CA LEU A 36 -3.17 5.61 2.43
C LEU A 36 -2.16 4.54 2.86
N ALA A 37 -0.86 4.82 2.77
CA ALA A 37 0.18 3.91 3.25
C ALA A 37 0.06 3.63 4.76
N ASP A 38 -0.23 4.65 5.58
CA ASP A 38 -0.45 4.47 7.01
C ASP A 38 -1.66 3.57 7.30
N ARG A 39 -2.77 3.77 6.57
CA ARG A 39 -3.98 2.94 6.68
C ARG A 39 -3.72 1.50 6.23
N HIS A 40 -2.96 1.29 5.15
CA HIS A 40 -2.53 -0.04 4.70
C HIS A 40 -1.73 -0.76 5.78
N ALA A 41 -0.78 -0.07 6.43
CA ALA A 41 0.02 -0.65 7.49
C ALA A 41 -0.82 -1.01 8.72
N GLU A 42 -1.83 -0.20 9.06
CA GLU A 42 -2.76 -0.50 10.15
C GLU A 42 -3.61 -1.75 9.87
N ILE A 43 -4.25 -1.81 8.71
CA ILE A 43 -5.09 -2.96 8.35
C ILE A 43 -4.24 -4.23 8.18
N GLY A 44 -3.03 -4.11 7.63
CA GLY A 44 -2.08 -5.21 7.55
C GLY A 44 -1.70 -5.78 8.92
N ARG A 45 -1.50 -4.93 9.94
CA ARG A 45 -1.29 -5.38 11.33
C ARG A 45 -2.50 -6.11 11.90
N ARG A 46 -3.71 -5.62 11.63
CA ARG A 46 -4.97 -6.25 12.06
C ARG A 46 -5.19 -7.60 11.40
N LEU A 47 -4.89 -7.73 10.10
CA LEU A 47 -4.92 -9.00 9.38
C LEU A 47 -3.91 -9.99 9.94
N ALA A 48 -2.69 -9.56 10.26
CA ALA A 48 -1.68 -10.42 10.88
C ALA A 48 -2.14 -10.91 12.27
N ALA A 49 -2.75 -10.04 13.07
CA ALA A 49 -3.33 -10.44 14.36
C ALA A 49 -4.49 -11.43 14.19
N CYS A 50 -5.40 -11.18 13.25
CA CYS A 50 -6.50 -12.08 12.91
C CYS A 50 -5.97 -13.46 12.46
N ALA A 51 -4.89 -13.49 11.67
CA ALA A 51 -4.25 -14.71 11.21
C ALA A 51 -3.60 -15.54 12.32
N MET A 52 -3.19 -14.91 13.43
CA MET A 52 -2.68 -15.63 14.59
C MET A 52 -3.79 -16.33 15.38
N GLU A 53 -5.01 -15.81 15.33
CA GLU A 53 -6.16 -16.36 16.06
C GLU A 53 -6.95 -17.37 15.21
N THR A 54 -7.19 -17.06 13.94
CA THR A 54 -8.00 -17.87 13.03
C THR A 54 -7.37 -17.90 11.64
N PRO A 55 -7.03 -19.09 11.10
CA PRO A 55 -6.52 -19.18 9.74
C PRO A 55 -7.58 -18.71 8.72
N PRO A 56 -7.16 -18.05 7.63
CA PRO A 56 -8.09 -17.60 6.60
C PRO A 56 -8.78 -18.77 5.91
N SER A 57 -10.05 -18.58 5.53
CA SER A 57 -10.74 -19.53 4.67
C SER A 57 -10.08 -19.58 3.28
N PRO A 58 -10.25 -20.66 2.49
CA PRO A 58 -9.73 -20.72 1.11
C PRO A 58 -10.19 -19.55 0.23
N GLU A 59 -11.43 -19.08 0.43
CA GLU A 59 -11.98 -17.92 -0.26
C GLU A 59 -11.27 -16.62 0.15
N ALA A 60 -11.07 -16.40 1.46
CA ALA A 60 -10.32 -15.27 1.98
C ALA A 60 -8.87 -15.26 1.46
N GLN A 61 -8.23 -16.43 1.42
CA GLN A 61 -6.89 -16.59 0.87
C GLN A 61 -6.81 -16.24 -0.62
N ALA A 62 -7.80 -16.65 -1.42
CA ALA A 62 -7.88 -16.31 -2.83
C ALA A 62 -8.07 -14.79 -3.04
N ARG A 63 -8.90 -14.14 -2.22
CA ARG A 63 -9.08 -12.67 -2.28
C ARG A 63 -7.81 -11.93 -1.89
N LEU A 64 -7.13 -12.34 -0.82
CA LEU A 64 -5.85 -11.76 -0.41
C LEU A 64 -4.79 -11.89 -1.50
N THR A 65 -4.75 -13.03 -2.19
CA THR A 65 -3.80 -13.26 -3.30
C THR A 65 -4.08 -12.30 -4.46
N LYS A 66 -5.35 -12.13 -4.86
CA LYS A 66 -5.74 -11.15 -5.89
C LYS A 66 -5.37 -9.73 -5.48
N LEU A 67 -5.62 -9.37 -4.22
CA LEU A 67 -5.31 -8.06 -3.69
C LEU A 67 -3.80 -7.80 -3.63
N HIS A 68 -3.01 -8.80 -3.28
CA HIS A 68 -1.55 -8.73 -3.32
C HIS A 68 -1.03 -8.40 -4.71
N ILE A 69 -1.53 -9.10 -5.74
CA ILE A 69 -1.15 -8.84 -7.15
C ILE A 69 -1.52 -7.41 -7.55
N ARG A 70 -2.73 -6.95 -7.18
CA ARG A 70 -3.18 -5.58 -7.46
C ARG A 70 -2.27 -4.55 -6.79
N HIS A 71 -1.99 -4.72 -5.50
CA HIS A 71 -1.11 -3.82 -4.75
C HIS A 71 0.33 -3.83 -5.29
N GLU A 72 0.84 -4.98 -5.74
CA GLU A 72 2.14 -5.06 -6.39
C GLU A 72 2.21 -4.22 -7.68
N ALA A 73 1.16 -4.29 -8.51
CA ALA A 73 1.05 -3.46 -9.71
C ALA A 73 1.01 -1.95 -9.37
N LEU A 74 0.32 -1.56 -8.30
CA LEU A 74 0.31 -0.16 -7.83
C LEU A 74 1.68 0.29 -7.34
N ALA A 75 2.37 -0.55 -6.58
CA ALA A 75 3.72 -0.26 -6.13
C ALA A 75 4.72 -0.12 -7.30
N GLN A 76 4.56 -0.91 -8.37
CA GLN A 76 5.36 -0.76 -9.59
C GLN A 76 5.10 0.59 -10.27
N ARG A 77 3.84 1.03 -10.34
CA ARG A 77 3.49 2.35 -10.90
C ARG A 77 4.07 3.49 -10.06
N ILE A 78 3.99 3.41 -8.73
CA ILE A 78 4.61 4.39 -7.83
C ILE A 78 6.11 4.50 -8.10
N ARG A 79 6.81 3.36 -8.20
CA ARG A 79 8.25 3.33 -8.51
C ARG A 79 8.55 3.98 -9.86
N ALA A 80 7.77 3.68 -10.90
CA ALA A 80 7.94 4.30 -12.21
C ALA A 80 7.77 5.84 -12.16
N HIS A 81 6.80 6.33 -11.39
CA HIS A 81 6.65 7.78 -11.17
C HIS A 81 7.82 8.40 -10.41
N GLN A 82 8.36 7.71 -9.41
CA GLN A 82 9.54 8.16 -8.67
C GLN A 82 10.80 8.19 -9.56
N ASP A 83 10.99 7.19 -10.42
CA ASP A 83 12.10 7.16 -11.37
C ASP A 83 12.00 8.29 -12.40
N ALA A 84 10.80 8.54 -12.93
CA ALA A 84 10.56 9.67 -13.82
C ALA A 84 10.85 11.01 -13.14
N ALA A 85 10.40 11.20 -11.89
CA ALA A 85 10.70 12.39 -11.12
C ALA A 85 12.22 12.57 -10.90
N ARG A 86 12.93 11.49 -10.56
CA ARG A 86 14.40 11.50 -10.39
C ARG A 86 15.12 11.92 -11.67
N ILE A 87 14.71 11.39 -12.83
CA ILE A 87 15.29 11.78 -14.13
C ILE A 87 15.11 13.27 -14.39
N VAL A 88 13.92 13.81 -14.12
CA VAL A 88 13.64 15.26 -14.29
C VAL A 88 14.53 16.10 -13.37
N LEU A 89 14.69 15.70 -12.11
CA LEU A 89 15.51 16.42 -11.14
C LEU A 89 16.99 16.41 -11.51
N GLN A 90 17.51 15.27 -11.98
CA GLN A 90 18.87 15.16 -12.51
C GLN A 90 19.07 16.07 -13.72
N ALA A 91 18.11 16.14 -14.64
CA ALA A 91 18.16 17.05 -15.79
C ALA A 91 18.15 18.52 -15.38
N LEU A 92 17.56 18.85 -14.23
CA LEU A 92 17.55 20.19 -13.65
C LEU A 92 18.79 20.48 -12.78
N GLY A 93 19.74 19.55 -12.68
CA GLY A 93 20.97 19.71 -11.89
C GLY A 93 20.77 19.57 -10.38
N VAL A 94 19.68 18.94 -9.94
CA VAL A 94 19.43 18.62 -8.53
C VAL A 94 20.01 17.24 -8.24
N GLU A 95 21.21 17.20 -7.65
CA GLU A 95 21.98 15.94 -7.47
C GLU A 95 21.55 15.10 -6.26
N ASP A 96 20.80 15.65 -5.30
CA ASP A 96 20.40 14.90 -4.10
C ASP A 96 18.90 15.06 -3.82
N MET A 97 18.14 14.02 -4.13
CA MET A 97 16.92 13.74 -3.39
C MET A 97 17.09 12.38 -2.75
N PRO A 98 16.95 12.26 -1.41
CA PRO A 98 16.92 10.95 -0.79
C PRO A 98 15.78 10.18 -1.45
N ALA A 99 16.10 9.03 -2.02
CA ALA A 99 15.07 8.07 -2.40
C ALA A 99 14.21 7.89 -1.15
N TYR A 100 12.89 8.08 -1.28
CA TYR A 100 11.95 7.65 -0.24
C TYR A 100 11.95 6.12 -0.23
N GLY A 101 13.07 5.55 0.22
CA GLY A 101 13.17 4.17 0.66
C GLY A 101 12.42 4.05 1.98
N PRO A 102 11.91 2.84 2.30
CA PRO A 102 11.29 2.62 3.59
C PRO A 102 12.38 2.80 4.65
N ARG A 103 12.26 3.91 5.41
CA ARG A 103 13.11 4.37 6.52
C ARG A 103 14.23 5.33 6.13
N GLY A 104 13.95 6.61 6.36
CA GLY A 104 14.96 7.52 6.91
C GLY A 104 15.49 6.95 8.22
N ARG A 105 16.67 6.32 8.17
CA ARG A 105 17.61 6.17 9.28
C ARG A 105 19.02 6.03 8.70
N ARG A 106 19.64 7.17 8.41
CA ARG A 106 20.86 7.72 9.04
C ARG A 106 21.58 8.61 8.06
#